data_AF-H1Y1V0-F1
#
_entry.id   AF-H1Y1V0-F1
#
_cell.length_a   1.000
_cell.length_b   1.000
_cell.length_c   1.000
_cell.angle_alpha   90.00
_cell.angle_beta   90.00
_cell.angle_gamma   90.00
#
_symmetry.space_group_name_H-M   'P 1'
#
loop_
_entity.id
_entity.type
_entity.pdbx_description
1 polymer ?
#
loop_
_entity_poly.entity_id
_entity_poly.type
_entity_poly.pdbx_seq_one_letter_code
_entity_poly.pdbx_strand_id
1 'polypeptide(L)'
;MWTNRQLILIFIKPLWLLNLASSAISIWFISINGWPNALNTLLIKFLGYGAAVLYQAYFYKSVYFYYRNAGVSVKKMYLYSFSLDFVLYGFIVLAYYLISK
;
A
#
# COMPACT_ATOMS: atom_id res chain seq x y z
N MET A 1 28.40 -2.49 0.41
CA MET A 1 27.21 -3.09 -0.24
C MET A 1 26.00 -2.83 0.63
N TRP A 2 24.92 -2.28 0.07
CA TRP A 2 23.67 -2.11 0.81
C TRP A 2 23.05 -3.48 1.05
N THR A 3 22.54 -3.72 2.25
CA THR A 3 21.88 -5.00 2.56
C THR A 3 20.51 -5.07 1.90
N ASN A 4 20.07 -6.26 1.49
CA ASN A 4 18.76 -6.48 0.85
C ASN A 4 17.58 -5.88 1.65
N ARG A 5 17.70 -5.80 2.98
CA ARG A 5 16.70 -5.19 3.88
C ARG A 5 16.58 -3.68 3.69
N GLN A 6 17.70 -2.97 3.53
CA GLN A 6 17.70 -1.52 3.33
C GLN A 6 17.08 -1.13 2.00
N LEU A 7 17.34 -1.94 0.96
CA LEU A 7 16.73 -1.78 -0.37
C LEU A 7 15.21 -1.92 -0.31
N ILE A 8 14.70 -2.88 0.46
CA ILE A 8 13.26 -3.06 0.69
C ILE A 8 12.66 -1.82 1.39
N LEU A 9 13.32 -1.29 2.41
CA LEU A 9 12.83 -0.11 3.13
C LEU A 9 12.75 1.14 2.24
N ILE A 10 13.76 1.38 1.41
CA ILE A 10 13.77 2.51 0.47
C ILE A 10 12.65 2.36 -0.57
N PHE A 11 12.46 1.15 -1.08
CA PHE A 11 11.40 0.82 -2.02
C PHE A 11 10.00 1.08 -1.45
N ILE A 12 9.79 0.67 -0.19
CA ILE A 12 8.49 0.75 0.50
C ILE A 12 8.15 2.17 0.93
N LYS A 13 9.14 2.99 1.31
CA LYS A 13 8.92 4.33 1.91
C LYS A 13 7.92 5.22 1.13
N PRO A 14 8.04 5.43 -0.20
CA PRO A 14 7.06 6.24 -0.94
C PRO A 14 5.71 5.54 -1.12
N LEU A 15 5.70 4.20 -1.24
CA LEU A 15 4.47 3.41 -1.37
C LEU A 15 3.65 3.46 -0.08
N TRP A 16 4.33 3.51 1.07
CA TRP A 16 3.69 3.51 2.37
C TRP A 16 2.85 4.77 2.62
N LEU A 17 3.30 5.94 2.15
CA LEU A 17 2.54 7.19 2.25
C LEU A 17 1.23 7.13 1.42
N LEU A 18 1.30 6.61 0.20
CA LEU A 18 0.12 6.42 -0.65
C LEU A 18 -0.85 5.40 -0.03
N ASN A 19 -0.31 4.31 0.51
CA ASN A 19 -1.11 3.28 1.17
C ASN A 19 -1.80 3.83 2.42
N LEU A 20 -1.10 4.60 3.26
CA LEU A 20 -1.71 5.30 4.40
C LEU A 20 -2.81 6.26 3.97
N ALA A 21 -2.56 7.08 2.94
CA ALA A 21 -3.56 8.01 2.42
C ALA A 21 -4.81 7.26 1.94
N SER A 22 -4.62 6.16 1.21
CA SER A 22 -5.74 5.30 0.75
C SER A 22 -6.53 4.70 1.91
N SER A 23 -5.85 4.27 2.98
CA SER A 23 -6.48 3.73 4.19
C SER A 23 -7.27 4.81 4.94
N ALA A 24 -6.72 6.02 5.07
CA ALA A 24 -7.40 7.15 5.70
C ALA A 24 -8.66 7.57 4.93
N ILE A 25 -8.56 7.69 3.59
CA ILE A 25 -9.71 7.99 2.71
C ILE A 25 -10.78 6.90 2.86
N SER A 26 -10.37 5.64 2.95
CA SER A 26 -11.30 4.52 3.12
C SER A 26 -12.08 4.59 4.43
N ILE A 27 -11.42 4.89 5.56
CA ILE A 27 -12.09 5.05 6.86
C ILE A 27 -13.03 6.26 6.83
N TRP A 28 -12.56 7.39 6.27
CA TRP A 28 -13.37 8.58 6.11
C TRP A 28 -14.62 8.30 5.27
N PHE A 29 -14.49 7.52 4.20
CA PHE A 29 -15.62 7.09 3.37
C PHE A 29 -16.64 6.24 4.15
N ILE A 30 -16.19 5.32 5.01
CA ILE A 30 -17.09 4.55 5.89
C ILE A 30 -17.78 5.48 6.90
N SER A 31 -17.06 6.45 7.47
CA SER A 31 -17.64 7.36 8.47
C SER A 31 -18.79 8.21 7.93
N ILE A 32 -18.77 8.55 6.64
CA ILE A 32 -19.81 9.38 6.01
C ILE A 32 -20.95 8.52 5.46
N ASN A 33 -20.63 7.40 4.80
CA ASN A 33 -21.61 6.60 4.07
C ASN A 33 -22.15 5.40 4.87
N GLY A 34 -21.62 5.17 6.07
CA GLY A 34 -22.00 4.08 6.96
C GLY A 34 -21.40 2.72 6.60
N TRP A 35 -21.54 1.78 7.53
CA TRP A 35 -21.06 0.40 7.44
C TRP A 35 -21.54 -0.43 6.24
N PRO A 36 -22.75 -0.24 5.68
CA PRO A 36 -23.15 -0.94 4.46
C PRO A 36 -22.21 -0.71 3.28
N ASN A 37 -21.50 0.43 3.28
CA ASN A 37 -20.55 0.80 2.24
C ASN A 37 -19.10 0.36 2.53
N ALA A 38 -18.86 -0.40 3.60
CA ALA A 38 -17.51 -0.84 3.97
C ALA A 38 -16.86 -1.68 2.88
N LEU A 39 -17.60 -2.53 2.15
CA LEU A 39 -17.03 -3.31 1.04
C LEU A 39 -16.56 -2.42 -0.13
N ASN A 40 -17.22 -1.29 -0.37
CA ASN A 40 -16.84 -0.35 -1.44
C ASN A 40 -15.46 0.29 -1.19
N THR A 41 -14.99 0.30 0.06
CA THR A 41 -13.64 0.77 0.37
C THR A 41 -12.53 -0.13 -0.19
N LEU A 42 -12.83 -1.39 -0.48
CA LEU A 42 -11.85 -2.27 -1.15
C LEU A 42 -11.49 -1.72 -2.53
N LEU A 43 -12.44 -1.11 -3.24
CA LEU A 43 -12.16 -0.43 -4.51
C LEU A 43 -11.20 0.74 -4.32
N ILE A 44 -11.37 1.54 -3.26
CA ILE A 44 -10.47 2.64 -2.90
C ILE A 44 -9.06 2.10 -2.63
N LYS A 45 -8.93 0.97 -1.93
CA LYS A 45 -7.64 0.31 -1.69
C LYS A 45 -6.99 -0.18 -2.98
N PHE A 46 -7.73 -0.85 -3.86
CA PHE A 46 -7.19 -1.30 -5.14
C PHE A 46 -6.76 -0.14 -6.04
N LEU A 47 -7.52 0.95 -6.05
CA LEU A 47 -7.12 2.19 -6.74
C LEU A 47 -5.85 2.79 -6.13
N GLY A 48 -5.71 2.76 -4.81
CA GLY A 48 -4.48 3.16 -4.11
C GLY A 48 -3.27 2.33 -4.53
N TYR A 49 -3.40 1.00 -4.61
CA TYR A 49 -2.34 0.11 -5.11
C TYR A 49 -2.00 0.38 -6.57
N GLY A 50 -3.02 0.58 -7.42
CA GLY A 50 -2.81 0.98 -8.82
C GLY A 50 -2.04 2.29 -8.95
N ALA A 51 -2.42 3.31 -8.18
CA ALA A 51 -1.72 4.59 -8.13
C ALA A 51 -0.27 4.45 -7.66
N ALA A 52 -0.01 3.59 -6.67
CA ALA A 52 1.33 3.32 -6.16
C ALA A 52 2.22 2.63 -7.20
N VAL A 53 1.67 1.69 -7.96
CA VAL A 53 2.36 1.06 -9.11
C VAL A 53 2.63 2.09 -10.21
N LEU A 54 1.65 2.93 -10.57
CA LEU A 54 1.82 3.97 -11.59
C LEU A 54 2.86 5.02 -11.20
N TYR A 55 2.86 5.43 -9.94
CA TYR A 55 3.86 6.35 -9.38
C TYR A 55 5.26 5.77 -9.56
N GLN A 56 5.48 4.52 -9.13
CA GLN A 56 6.77 3.88 -9.35
C GLN A 56 7.09 3.61 -10.82
N ALA A 57 6.08 3.31 -11.65
CA ALA A 57 6.23 3.12 -13.09
C ALA A 57 6.70 4.41 -13.80
N TYR A 58 6.28 5.57 -13.31
CA TYR A 58 6.74 6.87 -13.81
C TYR A 58 8.23 7.11 -13.47
N PHE A 59 8.67 6.74 -12.27
CA PHE A 59 10.07 6.84 -11.84
C PHE A 59 10.92 5.58 -12.17
N TYR A 60 10.38 4.67 -12.98
CA TYR A 60 10.82 3.29 -13.14
C TYR A 60 12.21 3.12 -13.73
N LYS A 61 12.66 4.04 -14.59
CA LYS A 61 13.95 3.91 -15.28
C LYS A 61 15.11 3.80 -14.29
N SER A 62 15.13 4.59 -13.22
CA SER A 62 16.18 4.48 -12.20
C SER A 62 15.94 3.33 -11.22
N VAL A 63 14.68 3.05 -10.90
CA VAL A 63 14.27 2.02 -9.93
C VAL A 63 14.58 0.61 -10.43
N TYR A 64 14.18 0.28 -11.66
CA TYR A 64 14.33 -1.07 -12.20
C TYR A 64 15.79 -1.51 -12.32
N PHE A 65 16.66 -0.65 -12.87
CA PHE A 65 18.09 -0.96 -12.99
C PHE A 65 18.76 -1.09 -11.62
N TYR A 66 18.39 -0.24 -10.65
CA TYR A 66 18.94 -0.28 -9.29
C TYR A 66 18.60 -1.58 -8.56
N TYR A 67 17.33 -2.00 -8.54
CA TYR A 67 16.91 -3.20 -7.82
C TYR A 67 17.25 -4.51 -8.56
N ARG A 68 17.28 -4.50 -9.90
CA ARG A 68 17.73 -5.64 -10.71
C ARG A 68 19.23 -5.91 -10.52
N ASN A 69 20.06 -4.87 -10.52
CA ASN A 69 21.50 -5.00 -10.26
C ASN A 69 21.81 -5.48 -8.84
N ALA A 70 20.88 -5.28 -7.89
CA ALA A 70 20.98 -5.81 -6.53
C ALA A 70 20.44 -7.25 -6.37
N GLY A 71 19.96 -7.89 -7.45
CA GLY A 71 19.42 -9.27 -7.41
C GLY A 71 18.04 -9.39 -6.75
N VAL A 72 17.33 -8.28 -6.53
CA VAL A 72 16.02 -8.30 -5.86
C VAL A 72 14.88 -8.20 -6.88
N SER A 73 13.91 -9.10 -6.77
CA SER A 73 12.72 -9.08 -7.64
C SER A 73 11.73 -8.01 -7.19
N VAL A 74 11.59 -6.95 -8.00
CA VAL A 74 10.62 -5.85 -7.79
C VAL A 74 9.19 -6.38 -7.62
N LYS A 75 8.78 -7.41 -8.38
CA LYS A 75 7.46 -8.03 -8.26
C LYS A 75 7.20 -8.60 -6.86
N LYS A 76 8.20 -9.27 -6.28
CA LYS A 76 8.10 -9.82 -4.92
C LYS A 76 8.01 -8.69 -3.88
N MET A 77 8.75 -7.60 -4.08
CA MET A 77 8.70 -6.43 -3.18
C MET A 77 7.31 -5.79 -3.15
N TYR A 78 6.67 -5.64 -4.31
CA TYR A 78 5.27 -5.19 -4.40
C TYR A 78 4.31 -6.13 -3.67
N LEU A 79 4.41 -7.43 -3.94
CA LEU A 79 3.54 -8.43 -3.32
C LEU A 79 3.66 -8.37 -1.79
N TYR A 80 4.87 -8.39 -1.25
CA TYR A 80 5.09 -8.26 0.20
C TYR A 80 4.51 -6.96 0.76
N SER A 81 4.77 -5.82 0.11
CA SER A 81 4.31 -4.53 0.60
C SER A 81 2.79 -4.40 0.58
N PHE A 82 2.13 -4.85 -0.49
CA PHE A 82 0.68 -4.75 -0.62
C PHE A 82 -0.05 -5.77 0.25
N SER A 83 0.47 -7.00 0.38
CA SER A 83 -0.11 -7.99 1.28
C SER A 83 -0.04 -7.54 2.73
N LEU A 84 1.10 -7.01 3.18
CA LEU A 84 1.26 -6.49 4.54
C LEU A 84 0.33 -5.29 4.78
N ASP A 85 0.27 -4.36 3.84
CA ASP A 85 -0.64 -3.21 3.94
C ASP A 85 -2.12 -3.62 3.97
N PHE A 86 -2.51 -4.61 3.16
CA PHE A 86 -3.88 -5.10 3.12
C PHE A 86 -4.31 -5.74 4.46
N VAL A 87 -3.40 -6.51 5.08
CA VAL A 87 -3.63 -7.07 6.42
C VAL A 87 -3.76 -5.97 7.47
N LEU A 88 -2.85 -4.98 7.46
CA LEU A 88 -2.93 -3.82 8.36
C LEU A 88 -4.23 -3.04 8.17
N TYR A 89 -4.63 -2.82 6.93
CA TYR A 89 -5.89 -2.17 6.59
C TYR A 89 -7.09 -2.94 7.19
N GLY A 90 -7.11 -4.27 7.06
CA GLY A 90 -8.14 -5.11 7.68
C GLY A 90 -8.21 -4.92 9.20
N PHE A 91 -7.07 -4.89 9.89
CA PHE A 91 -7.02 -4.59 11.32
C PHE A 91 -7.55 -3.20 11.67
N ILE A 92 -7.23 -2.19 10.86
CA ILE A 92 -7.71 -0.82 11.09
C ILE A 92 -9.22 -0.72 10.91
N VAL A 93 -9.77 -1.32 9.85
CA VAL A 93 -11.23 -1.34 9.62
C VAL A 93 -11.94 -2.10 10.74
N LEU A 94 -11.38 -3.23 11.19
CA LEU A 94 -11.94 -4.00 12.31
C LEU A 94 -11.89 -3.19 13.62
N ALA A 95 -10.78 -2.52 13.92
CA ALA A 95 -10.67 -1.65 15.08
C ALA A 95 -11.69 -0.50 15.02
N TYR A 96 -11.84 0.14 13.85
CA TYR A 96 -12.82 1.20 13.65
C TYR A 96 -14.26 0.69 13.85
N TYR A 97 -14.57 -0.53 13.37
CA TYR A 97 -15.86 -1.17 13.59
C TYR A 97 -16.18 -1.34 15.06
N LEU A 98 -15.24 -1.85 15.84
CA LEU A 98 -15.41 -2.06 17.27
C LEU A 98 -15.60 -0.75 18.06
N ILE A 99 -14.98 0.35 17.62
CA ILE A 99 -15.09 1.67 18.28
C ILE A 99 -16.40 2.38 17.91
N SER A 100 -16.87 2.20 16.67
CA SER A 100 -18.07 2.87 16.16
C SER A 100 -19.39 2.24 16.61
N LYS A 101 -19.32 1.13 17.34
CA LYS A 101 -20.44 0.33 17.81
C LYS A 101 -20.68 0.59 19.29
#